data_AF-A0A8S3IQH9-F1
#
_entry.id   AF-A0A8S3IQH9-F1
#
_cell.length_a   1.000
_cell.length_b   1.000
_cell.length_c   1.000
_cell.angle_alpha   90.00
_cell.angle_beta   90.00
_cell.angle_gamma   90.00
#
_symmetry.space_group_name_H-M   'P 1'
#
loop_
_entity.id
_entity.type
_entity.pdbx_description
1 polymer ?
#
loop_
_entity_poly.entity_id
_entity_poly.type
_entity_poly.pdbx_seq_one_letter_code
_entity_poly.pdbx_strand_id
1 'polypeptide(L)'
;MHCLEEEMNAGLSSETHKQATIKMFPSFVRHIPDGTERGHVLALDLGGTNFRVLSIKLRGNSHIELTSKIFLVPQSAMIGDGKRLFRHLVECLAEFMKKEHLLQSGICYPLGFTFSFPCKQESLASARLTTWTKGFSCADVINEDVVKLLQDAIDEKGINVKCAALVNDTVGTLMACAYKEPATSIGLILGTGTNACYIEDLDKVGTWNGDHDEP
;
A
#
# COMPACT_ATOMS: atom_id res chain seq x y z
N MET A 1 12.44 22.67 -15.07
CA MET A 1 12.45 21.22 -15.31
C MET A 1 13.76 20.58 -14.84
N HIS A 2 14.92 21.15 -15.16
CA HIS A 2 16.24 20.62 -14.77
C HIS A 2 16.37 20.24 -13.28
N CYS A 3 15.95 21.11 -12.35
CA CYS A 3 16.09 20.85 -10.92
C CYS A 3 15.27 19.66 -10.38
N LEU A 4 14.12 19.35 -10.99
CA LEU A 4 13.32 18.19 -10.56
C LEU A 4 14.00 16.88 -10.97
N GLU A 5 14.47 16.83 -12.22
CA GLU A 5 15.19 15.69 -12.76
C GLU A 5 16.50 15.45 -12.02
N GLU A 6 17.26 16.50 -11.71
CA GLU A 6 18.47 16.42 -10.89
C GLU A 6 18.20 15.83 -9.50
N GLU A 7 17.17 16.31 -8.80
CA GLU A 7 16.80 15.79 -7.48
C GLU A 7 16.25 14.36 -7.54
N MET A 8 15.52 13.99 -8.59
CA MET A 8 15.09 12.61 -8.82
C MET A 8 16.30 11.68 -9.04
N ASN A 9 17.25 12.08 -9.90
CA ASN A 9 18.48 11.32 -10.14
C ASN A 9 19.32 11.20 -8.86
N ALA A 10 19.40 12.26 -8.05
CA ALA A 10 20.04 12.21 -6.75
C ALA A 10 19.31 11.29 -5.77
N GLY A 11 17.98 11.23 -5.82
CA GLY A 11 17.17 10.30 -5.04
C GLY A 11 17.38 8.83 -5.41
N LEU A 12 17.58 8.53 -6.69
CA LEU A 12 17.80 7.16 -7.18
C LEU A 12 19.23 6.65 -6.91
N SER A 13 20.22 7.53 -6.89
CA SER A 13 21.62 7.16 -6.68
C SER A 13 21.91 6.77 -5.23
N SER A 14 22.57 5.62 -5.03
CA SER A 14 22.98 5.15 -3.69
C SER A 14 23.94 6.12 -2.98
N GLU A 15 24.71 6.90 -3.72
CA GLU A 15 25.69 7.85 -3.18
C GLU A 15 25.03 9.10 -2.61
N THR A 16 24.02 9.64 -3.30
CA THR A 16 23.41 10.94 -2.98
C THR A 16 22.04 10.83 -2.32
N HIS A 17 21.40 9.65 -2.33
CA HIS A 17 20.05 9.41 -1.78
C HIS A 17 19.84 9.94 -0.35
N LYS A 18 20.86 9.82 0.52
CA LYS A 18 20.77 10.32 1.91
C LYS A 18 20.58 11.82 1.97
N GLN A 19 21.20 12.58 1.06
CA GLN A 19 21.17 14.04 1.00
C GLN A 19 20.07 14.57 0.08
N ALA A 20 19.60 13.76 -0.87
CA ALA A 20 18.55 14.14 -1.82
C ALA A 20 17.27 14.60 -1.11
N THR A 21 16.63 15.64 -1.64
CA THR A 21 15.36 16.14 -1.11
C THR A 21 14.22 15.20 -1.48
N ILE A 22 14.24 14.67 -2.70
CA ILE A 22 13.30 13.68 -3.21
C ILE A 22 13.93 12.30 -3.04
N LYS A 23 13.32 11.44 -2.22
CA LYS A 23 13.94 10.15 -1.86
C LYS A 23 13.81 9.06 -2.91
N MET A 24 12.82 9.11 -3.81
CA MET A 24 12.67 8.11 -4.89
C MET A 24 12.68 6.66 -4.41
N PHE A 25 11.97 6.37 -3.32
CA PHE A 25 11.97 5.02 -2.74
C PHE A 25 11.39 3.97 -3.71
N PRO A 26 12.04 2.81 -3.88
CA PRO A 26 11.49 1.72 -4.67
C PRO A 26 10.25 1.14 -4.00
N SER A 27 9.22 0.83 -4.82
CA SER A 27 7.94 0.28 -4.35
C SER A 27 7.90 -1.25 -4.31
N PHE A 28 8.92 -1.92 -4.84
CA PHE A 28 8.98 -3.38 -5.05
C PHE A 28 7.87 -3.94 -5.97
N VAL A 29 7.08 -3.09 -6.61
CA VAL A 29 6.15 -3.47 -7.68
C VAL A 29 6.91 -3.39 -9.00
N ARG A 30 7.21 -4.55 -9.58
CA ARG A 30 8.03 -4.67 -10.80
C ARG A 30 7.24 -5.01 -12.07
N HIS A 31 5.97 -5.36 -11.94
CA HIS A 31 5.11 -5.67 -13.08
C HIS A 31 3.87 -4.77 -13.07
N ILE A 32 3.55 -4.21 -14.24
CA ILE A 32 2.34 -3.42 -14.47
C ILE A 32 1.23 -4.40 -14.87
N PRO A 33 -0.01 -4.19 -14.42
CA PRO A 33 -1.09 -5.06 -14.83
C PRO A 33 -1.33 -5.02 -16.36
N ASP A 34 -1.64 -6.18 -16.94
CA ASP A 34 -1.94 -6.33 -18.37
C ASP A 34 -3.44 -6.45 -18.66
N GLY A 35 -4.26 -6.44 -17.62
CA GLY A 35 -5.72 -6.54 -17.71
C GLY A 35 -6.23 -7.97 -17.83
N THR A 36 -5.35 -8.98 -17.92
CA THR A 36 -5.73 -10.40 -17.98
C THR A 36 -5.94 -11.01 -16.60
N GLU A 37 -5.57 -10.29 -15.54
CA GLU A 37 -5.59 -10.79 -14.17
C GLU A 37 -6.98 -11.23 -13.74
N ARG A 38 -7.01 -12.32 -12.96
CA ARG A 38 -8.22 -12.90 -12.42
C ARG A 38 -8.01 -13.24 -10.96
N GLY A 39 -9.06 -13.09 -10.17
CA GLY A 39 -9.01 -13.44 -8.77
C GLY A 39 -9.95 -12.61 -7.93
N HIS A 40 -9.96 -12.91 -6.64
CA HIS A 40 -10.72 -12.17 -5.64
C HIS A 40 -9.76 -11.73 -4.55
N VAL A 41 -9.54 -10.42 -4.48
CA VAL A 41 -8.60 -9.80 -3.56
C VAL A 41 -9.33 -8.82 -2.65
N LEU A 42 -8.77 -8.60 -1.47
CA LEU A 42 -9.19 -7.51 -0.60
C LEU A 42 -8.20 -6.36 -0.72
N ALA A 43 -8.67 -5.15 -0.46
CA ALA A 43 -7.79 -4.01 -0.24
C ALA A 43 -8.22 -3.25 1.02
N LEU A 44 -7.23 -2.75 1.76
CA LEU A 44 -7.41 -1.88 2.91
C LEU A 44 -6.63 -0.60 2.66
N ASP A 45 -7.33 0.53 2.59
CA ASP A 45 -6.77 1.83 2.28
C ASP A 45 -6.90 2.76 3.47
N LEU A 46 -5.79 2.94 4.19
CA LEU A 46 -5.72 3.77 5.39
C LEU A 46 -5.42 5.23 5.02
N GLY A 47 -6.46 6.06 5.06
CA GLY A 47 -6.36 7.50 4.92
C GLY A 47 -6.06 8.22 6.24
N GLY A 48 -6.49 9.49 6.33
CA GLY A 48 -6.33 10.31 7.54
C GLY A 48 -7.39 10.00 8.60
N THR A 49 -8.63 10.41 8.37
CA THR A 49 -9.74 10.26 9.33
C THR A 49 -10.61 9.04 9.04
N ASN A 50 -10.52 8.52 7.83
CA ASN A 50 -11.27 7.37 7.36
C ASN A 50 -10.31 6.37 6.72
N PHE A 51 -10.75 5.12 6.67
CA PHE A 51 -10.16 4.11 5.83
C PHE A 51 -11.24 3.39 5.05
N ARG A 52 -10.83 2.73 3.97
CA ARG A 52 -11.73 1.97 3.11
C ARG A 52 -11.31 0.51 3.10
N VAL A 53 -12.30 -0.37 3.17
CA VAL A 53 -12.13 -1.79 2.87
C VAL A 53 -12.82 -2.06 1.55
N LEU A 54 -12.14 -2.78 0.65
CA LEU A 54 -12.63 -3.12 -0.68
C LEU A 54 -12.55 -4.63 -0.89
N SER A 55 -13.58 -5.17 -1.54
CA SER A 55 -13.58 -6.50 -2.15
C SER A 55 -13.55 -6.30 -3.66
N ILE A 56 -12.48 -6.77 -4.29
CA ILE A 56 -12.22 -6.57 -5.71
C ILE A 56 -12.16 -7.94 -6.38
N LYS A 57 -12.99 -8.14 -7.39
CA LYS A 57 -12.98 -9.35 -8.21
C LYS A 57 -12.56 -8.99 -9.62
N LEU A 58 -11.36 -9.44 -9.99
CA LEU A 58 -10.78 -9.29 -11.31
C LEU A 58 -11.33 -10.40 -12.21
N ARG A 59 -11.89 -10.03 -13.35
CA ARG A 59 -12.50 -10.98 -14.31
C ARG A 59 -11.67 -11.17 -15.59
N GLY A 60 -10.50 -10.53 -15.66
CA GLY A 60 -9.74 -10.33 -16.89
C GLY A 60 -10.42 -9.35 -17.84
N ASN A 61 -9.81 -9.12 -19.00
CA ASN A 61 -10.24 -8.13 -19.99
C ASN A 61 -10.50 -6.75 -19.37
N SER A 62 -9.66 -6.33 -18.41
CA SER A 62 -9.79 -5.07 -17.68
C SER A 62 -11.13 -4.88 -16.94
N HIS A 63 -11.89 -5.95 -16.71
CA HIS A 63 -13.17 -5.90 -16.01
C HIS A 63 -13.02 -6.18 -14.51
N ILE A 64 -13.69 -5.37 -13.69
CA ILE A 64 -13.68 -5.45 -12.22
C ILE A 64 -15.09 -5.43 -11.65
N GLU A 65 -15.35 -6.27 -10.66
CA GLU A 65 -16.48 -6.10 -9.73
C GLU A 65 -15.92 -5.58 -8.40
N LEU A 66 -16.47 -4.46 -7.90
CA LEU A 66 -15.97 -3.78 -6.72
C LEU A 66 -17.10 -3.51 -5.74
N THR A 67 -16.93 -4.00 -4.51
CA THR A 67 -17.72 -3.58 -3.35
C THR A 67 -16.80 -2.92 -2.35
N SER A 68 -17.24 -1.83 -1.72
CA SER A 68 -16.42 -1.15 -0.70
C SER A 68 -17.26 -0.60 0.44
N LYS A 69 -16.61 -0.41 1.58
CA LYS A 69 -17.17 0.28 2.75
C LYS A 69 -16.13 1.21 3.36
N ILE A 70 -16.56 2.41 3.72
CA ILE A 70 -15.75 3.38 4.44
C ILE A 70 -16.02 3.23 5.93
N PHE A 71 -14.96 3.29 6.73
CA PHE A 71 -14.98 3.24 8.17
C PHE A 71 -14.25 4.44 8.74
N LEU A 72 -14.73 4.94 9.88
CA LEU A 72 -14.04 5.98 10.65
C LEU A 72 -12.85 5.36 11.40
N VAL A 73 -11.76 6.10 11.50
CA VAL A 73 -10.70 5.82 12.46
C VAL A 73 -10.96 6.69 13.70
N PRO A 74 -11.33 6.10 14.86
CA PRO A 74 -11.52 6.87 16.07
C PRO A 74 -10.26 7.64 16.43
N GLN A 75 -10.40 8.90 16.87
CA GLN A 75 -9.26 9.72 17.27
C GLN A 75 -8.40 9.01 18.33
N SER A 76 -9.04 8.30 19.26
CA SER A 76 -8.38 7.51 20.29
C SER A 76 -7.54 6.33 19.76
N ALA A 77 -7.82 5.85 18.55
CA ALA A 77 -6.99 4.88 17.84
C ALA A 77 -5.86 5.57 17.05
N MET A 78 -6.06 6.81 16.57
CA MET A 78 -5.03 7.59 15.86
C MET A 78 -3.89 8.08 16.75
N ILE A 79 -4.16 8.32 18.04
CA ILE A 79 -3.18 8.83 19.02
C ILE A 79 -2.87 7.83 20.14
N GLY A 80 -3.44 6.63 20.07
CA GLY A 80 -3.27 5.57 21.08
C GLY A 80 -2.02 4.72 20.87
N ASP A 81 -2.04 3.48 21.33
CA ASP A 81 -1.01 2.50 20.96
C ASP A 81 -1.26 1.91 19.56
N GLY A 82 -0.20 1.39 18.94
CA GLY A 82 -0.28 0.74 17.63
C GLY A 82 -1.23 -0.45 17.61
N LYS A 83 -1.21 -1.28 18.66
CA LYS A 83 -2.05 -2.48 18.75
C LYS A 83 -3.54 -2.13 18.63
N ARG A 84 -3.98 -1.04 19.24
CA ARG A 84 -5.35 -0.53 19.17
C ARG A 84 -5.72 -0.10 17.75
N LEU A 85 -4.83 0.58 17.03
CA LEU A 85 -5.07 0.97 15.64
C LEU A 85 -5.27 -0.28 14.77
N PHE A 86 -4.30 -1.19 14.74
CA PHE A 86 -4.38 -2.38 13.88
C PHE A 86 -5.54 -3.30 14.25
N ARG A 87 -5.87 -3.45 15.54
CA ARG A 87 -7.07 -4.17 15.97
C ARG A 87 -8.34 -3.54 15.41
N HIS A 88 -8.49 -2.22 15.50
CA HIS A 88 -9.66 -1.50 14.95
C HIS A 88 -9.79 -1.72 13.44
N LEU A 89 -8.69 -1.62 12.69
CA LEU A 89 -8.67 -1.88 11.25
C LEU A 89 -9.16 -3.30 10.92
N VAL A 90 -8.67 -4.29 11.65
CA VAL A 90 -9.02 -5.70 11.45
C VAL A 90 -10.45 -6.02 11.91
N GLU A 91 -10.96 -5.37 12.95
CA GLU A 91 -12.35 -5.49 13.37
C GLU A 91 -13.33 -5.03 12.29
N CYS A 92 -13.06 -3.87 11.67
CA CYS A 92 -13.86 -3.39 10.54
C CYS A 92 -13.69 -4.26 9.28
N LEU A 93 -12.48 -4.77 9.01
CA LEU A 93 -12.24 -5.73 7.93
C LEU A 93 -13.10 -6.99 8.13
N ALA A 94 -13.10 -7.57 9.33
CA ALA A 94 -13.91 -8.74 9.66
C ALA A 94 -15.42 -8.44 9.55
N GLU A 95 -15.86 -7.26 10.00
CA GLU A 95 -17.26 -6.81 9.86
C GLU A 95 -17.67 -6.74 8.38
N PHE A 96 -16.82 -6.14 7.54
CA PHE A 96 -17.03 -6.06 6.10
C PHE A 96 -17.10 -7.47 5.47
N MET A 97 -16.11 -8.32 5.73
CA MET A 97 -16.08 -9.69 5.22
C MET A 97 -17.30 -10.51 5.65
N LYS A 98 -17.81 -10.31 6.88
CA LYS A 98 -19.03 -10.97 7.34
C LYS A 98 -20.25 -10.53 6.53
N LYS A 99 -20.39 -9.22 6.28
CA LYS A 99 -21.50 -8.65 5.53
C LYS A 99 -21.50 -9.11 4.06
N GLU A 100 -20.32 -9.20 3.46
CA GLU A 100 -20.14 -9.65 2.08
C GLU A 100 -20.04 -11.19 1.94
N HIS A 101 -20.36 -11.95 3.01
CA HIS A 101 -20.35 -13.42 3.04
C HIS A 101 -18.98 -14.07 2.71
N LEU A 102 -17.88 -13.34 2.93
CA LEU A 102 -16.53 -13.79 2.60
C LEU A 102 -15.92 -14.70 3.68
N LEU A 103 -16.31 -14.54 4.95
CA LEU A 103 -15.77 -15.34 6.06
C LEU A 103 -16.10 -16.85 5.94
N GLN A 104 -17.17 -17.19 5.24
CA GLN A 104 -17.70 -18.55 5.15
C GLN A 104 -17.18 -19.31 3.93
N SER A 105 -16.40 -18.67 3.05
CA SER A 105 -15.93 -19.28 1.80
C SER A 105 -14.83 -20.34 2.01
N GLY A 106 -14.16 -20.35 3.17
CA GLY A 106 -12.98 -21.16 3.42
C GLY A 106 -11.73 -20.72 2.65
N ILE A 107 -11.83 -19.66 1.83
CA ILE A 107 -10.74 -19.13 1.01
C ILE A 107 -9.84 -18.22 1.85
N CYS A 108 -8.53 -18.30 1.62
CA CYS A 108 -7.57 -17.31 2.11
C CYS A 108 -7.53 -16.13 1.12
N TYR A 109 -7.99 -14.95 1.53
CA TYR A 109 -7.99 -13.79 0.65
C TYR A 109 -6.66 -13.04 0.73
N PRO A 110 -5.96 -12.79 -0.39
CA PRO A 110 -4.85 -11.87 -0.40
C PRO A 110 -5.37 -10.43 -0.17
N LEU A 111 -4.64 -9.67 0.64
CA LEU A 111 -4.93 -8.29 0.99
C LEU A 111 -3.81 -7.37 0.49
N GLY A 112 -4.18 -6.37 -0.32
CA GLY A 112 -3.34 -5.21 -0.57
C GLY A 112 -3.55 -4.14 0.51
N PHE A 113 -2.49 -3.74 1.19
CA PHE A 113 -2.53 -2.72 2.22
C PHE A 113 -1.98 -1.39 1.68
N THR A 114 -2.88 -0.46 1.36
CA THR A 114 -2.49 0.91 1.02
C THR A 114 -2.25 1.68 2.30
N PHE A 115 -0.97 1.95 2.59
CA PHE A 115 -0.53 2.61 3.81
C PHE A 115 0.24 3.89 3.47
N SER A 116 -0.52 4.99 3.33
CA SER A 116 0.00 6.27 2.85
C SER A 116 0.70 7.09 3.94
N PHE A 117 1.71 6.50 4.57
CA PHE A 117 2.62 7.17 5.50
C PHE A 117 4.06 6.97 5.04
N PRO A 118 4.98 7.87 5.39
CA PRO A 118 6.39 7.69 5.07
C PRO A 118 6.93 6.37 5.63
N CYS A 119 7.26 5.43 4.74
CA CYS A 119 7.81 4.13 5.09
C CYS A 119 9.10 3.85 4.32
N LYS A 120 10.00 3.10 4.96
CA LYS A 120 11.10 2.43 4.26
C LYS A 120 10.65 1.03 3.93
N GLN A 121 10.31 0.81 2.66
CA GLN A 121 9.88 -0.50 2.19
C GLN A 121 11.10 -1.44 2.05
N GLU A 122 10.97 -2.66 2.55
CA GLU A 122 12.04 -3.68 2.58
C GLU A 122 11.73 -4.86 1.62
N SER A 123 10.46 -5.06 1.28
CA SER A 123 9.99 -5.96 0.21
C SER A 123 8.57 -5.57 -0.23
N LEU A 124 7.96 -6.30 -1.17
CA LEU A 124 6.56 -6.08 -1.55
C LEU A 124 5.59 -6.15 -0.36
N ALA A 125 5.87 -7.00 0.64
CA ALA A 125 5.02 -7.24 1.79
C ALA A 125 5.74 -6.94 3.13
N SER A 126 6.64 -5.96 3.16
CA SER A 126 7.29 -5.52 4.40
C SER A 126 7.74 -4.07 4.28
N ALA A 127 7.38 -3.25 5.27
CA ALA A 127 7.81 -1.86 5.31
C ALA A 127 7.83 -1.33 6.74
N ARG A 128 8.90 -0.60 7.08
CA ARG A 128 9.04 0.06 8.39
C ARG A 128 8.52 1.48 8.34
N LEU A 129 7.60 1.82 9.25
CA LEU A 129 7.15 3.19 9.39
C LEU A 129 8.31 4.09 9.84
N THR A 130 8.51 5.22 9.18
CA THR A 130 9.58 6.17 9.55
C THR A 130 9.06 7.30 10.43
N THR A 131 7.88 7.84 10.12
CA THR A 131 7.25 8.89 10.91
C THR A 131 5.75 8.92 10.65
N TRP A 132 4.98 9.30 11.67
CA TRP A 132 3.55 9.54 11.51
C TRP A 132 3.28 10.90 10.87
N THR A 133 2.17 10.97 10.13
CA THR A 133 1.65 12.20 9.53
C THR A 133 0.12 12.21 9.68
N LYS A 134 -0.58 13.19 9.08
CA LYS A 134 -2.07 13.21 9.01
C LYS A 134 -2.77 13.16 10.37
N GLY A 135 -2.10 13.64 11.43
CA GLY A 135 -2.62 13.66 12.80
C GLY A 135 -2.53 12.34 13.55
N PHE A 136 -1.88 11.31 12.98
CA PHE A 136 -1.54 10.10 13.71
C PHE A 136 -0.33 10.32 14.62
N SER A 137 -0.30 9.61 15.74
CA SER A 137 0.83 9.58 16.67
C SER A 137 0.82 8.29 17.49
N CYS A 138 0.54 7.15 16.85
CA CYS A 138 0.43 5.88 17.57
C CYS A 138 1.78 5.44 18.15
N ALA A 139 1.80 5.08 19.43
CA ALA A 139 2.99 4.53 20.08
C ALA A 139 3.34 3.14 19.52
N ASP A 140 4.62 2.76 19.60
CA ASP A 140 5.11 1.42 19.26
C ASP A 140 4.90 0.97 17.80
N VAL A 141 4.83 1.92 16.86
CA VAL A 141 4.74 1.63 15.41
C VAL A 141 5.93 2.18 14.62
N ILE A 142 6.51 3.30 15.04
CA ILE A 142 7.68 3.87 14.36
C ILE A 142 8.84 2.88 14.43
N ASN A 143 9.49 2.63 13.30
CA ASN A 143 10.52 1.62 13.03
C ASN A 143 10.03 0.15 13.04
N GLU A 144 8.75 -0.10 13.26
CA GLU A 144 8.17 -1.44 13.19
C GLU A 144 7.61 -1.75 11.78
N ASP A 145 7.58 -3.04 11.44
CA ASP A 145 7.01 -3.50 10.16
C ASP A 145 5.48 -3.48 10.22
N VAL A 146 4.87 -2.54 9.50
CA VAL A 146 3.42 -2.32 9.53
C VAL A 146 2.64 -3.45 8.86
N VAL A 147 3.25 -4.20 7.94
CA VAL A 147 2.62 -5.38 7.34
C VAL A 147 2.52 -6.49 8.36
N LYS A 148 3.59 -6.70 9.14
CA LYS A 148 3.60 -7.64 10.24
C LYS A 148 2.58 -7.26 11.32
N LEU A 149 2.55 -5.99 11.74
CA LEU A 149 1.58 -5.52 12.74
C LEU A 149 0.12 -5.75 12.30
N LEU A 150 -0.18 -5.53 11.01
CA LEU A 150 -1.50 -5.83 10.45
C LEU A 150 -1.77 -7.34 10.41
N GLN A 151 -0.80 -8.15 9.97
CA GLN A 151 -0.94 -9.61 9.89
C GLN A 151 -1.12 -10.22 11.28
N ASP A 152 -0.35 -9.80 12.28
CA ASP A 152 -0.47 -10.28 13.66
C ASP A 152 -1.89 -9.98 14.21
N ALA A 153 -2.46 -8.81 13.89
CA ALA A 153 -3.83 -8.47 14.27
C ALA A 153 -4.89 -9.31 13.51
N ILE A 154 -4.66 -9.60 12.23
CA ILE A 154 -5.49 -10.51 11.42
C ILE A 154 -5.51 -11.92 12.03
N ASP A 155 -4.34 -12.42 12.41
CA ASP A 155 -4.15 -13.73 13.02
C ASP A 155 -4.80 -13.79 14.41
N GLU A 156 -4.64 -12.74 15.24
CA GLU A 156 -5.34 -12.61 16.55
C GLU A 156 -6.86 -12.62 16.38
N LYS A 157 -7.38 -12.04 15.28
CA LYS A 157 -8.82 -12.04 14.98
C LYS A 157 -9.32 -13.39 14.46
N GLY A 158 -8.45 -14.20 13.85
CA GLY A 158 -8.78 -15.50 13.29
C GLY A 158 -9.55 -15.45 11.97
N ILE A 159 -9.32 -14.43 11.14
CA ILE A 159 -9.89 -14.36 9.77
C ILE A 159 -8.88 -14.86 8.73
N ASN A 160 -9.35 -15.54 7.69
CA ASN A 160 -8.48 -16.14 6.68
C ASN A 160 -8.05 -15.10 5.62
N VAL A 161 -7.14 -14.21 5.99
CA VAL A 161 -6.62 -13.13 5.14
C VAL A 161 -5.09 -13.11 5.23
N LYS A 162 -4.42 -12.92 4.10
CA LYS A 162 -2.97 -12.75 4.04
C LYS A 162 -2.61 -11.37 3.48
N CYS A 163 -1.92 -10.55 4.25
CA CYS A 163 -1.37 -9.31 3.73
C CYS A 163 -0.25 -9.64 2.73
N ALA A 164 -0.55 -9.47 1.44
CA ALA A 164 0.29 -9.94 0.34
C ALA A 164 1.13 -8.82 -0.27
N ALA A 165 0.70 -7.57 -0.10
CA ALA A 165 1.44 -6.40 -0.57
C ALA A 165 1.14 -5.18 0.30
N LEU A 166 2.14 -4.33 0.48
CA LEU A 166 1.99 -2.95 0.92
C LEU A 166 2.30 -2.01 -0.23
N VAL A 167 1.44 -1.02 -0.42
CA VAL A 167 1.61 -0.02 -1.47
C VAL A 167 1.36 1.38 -0.93
N ASN A 168 2.03 2.36 -1.52
CA ASN A 168 1.67 3.76 -1.36
C ASN A 168 0.45 4.09 -2.25
N ASP A 169 -0.32 5.12 -1.89
CA ASP A 169 -1.49 5.56 -2.67
C ASP A 169 -1.17 5.93 -4.12
N THR A 170 -0.04 6.57 -4.42
CA THR A 170 0.32 6.88 -5.82
C THR A 170 0.59 5.61 -6.61
N VAL A 171 1.25 4.61 -6.01
CA VAL A 171 1.53 3.31 -6.64
C VAL A 171 0.22 2.55 -6.89
N GLY A 172 -0.66 2.49 -5.88
CA GLY A 172 -2.00 1.92 -6.05
C GLY A 172 -2.81 2.64 -7.13
N THR A 173 -2.71 3.97 -7.22
CA THR A 173 -3.34 4.79 -8.27
C THR A 173 -2.80 4.43 -9.65
N LEU A 174 -1.48 4.35 -9.82
CA LEU A 174 -0.82 3.95 -11.05
C LEU A 174 -1.33 2.57 -11.51
N MET A 175 -1.28 1.57 -10.62
CA MET A 175 -1.68 0.19 -10.95
C MET A 175 -3.17 0.09 -11.30
N ALA A 176 -4.05 0.76 -10.56
CA ALA A 176 -5.48 0.75 -10.84
C ALA A 176 -5.83 1.41 -12.18
N CYS A 177 -5.13 2.48 -12.56
CA CYS A 177 -5.27 3.10 -13.88
C CYS A 177 -4.69 2.21 -14.98
N ALA A 178 -3.49 1.66 -14.78
CA ALA A 178 -2.81 0.82 -15.76
C ALA A 178 -3.60 -0.45 -16.12
N TYR A 179 -4.33 -1.03 -15.17
CA TYR A 179 -5.19 -2.20 -15.42
C TYR A 179 -6.29 -1.92 -16.47
N LYS A 180 -6.71 -0.66 -16.62
CA LYS A 180 -7.71 -0.23 -17.61
C LYS A 180 -7.10 0.44 -18.84
N GLU A 181 -6.01 1.17 -18.64
CA GLU A 181 -5.30 1.91 -19.68
C GLU A 181 -3.81 1.54 -19.62
N PRO A 182 -3.37 0.55 -20.42
CA PRO A 182 -2.00 0.04 -20.39
C PRO A 182 -0.92 1.10 -20.67
N ALA A 183 -1.28 2.25 -21.28
CA ALA A 183 -0.35 3.37 -21.49
C ALA A 183 -0.07 4.20 -20.23
N THR A 184 -0.65 3.87 -19.07
CA THR A 184 -0.44 4.62 -17.82
C THR A 184 0.99 4.43 -17.28
N SER A 185 1.78 5.51 -17.24
CA SER A 185 3.16 5.48 -16.73
C SER A 185 3.37 6.26 -15.42
N ILE A 186 2.41 7.07 -14.98
CA ILE A 186 2.52 7.95 -13.80
C ILE A 186 1.27 7.85 -12.94
N GLY A 187 1.45 7.70 -11.63
CA GLY A 187 0.42 7.90 -10.61
C GLY A 187 0.65 9.22 -9.88
N LEU A 188 -0.34 10.09 -9.84
CA LEU A 188 -0.24 11.43 -9.25
C LEU A 188 -1.41 11.67 -8.28
N ILE A 189 -1.09 12.09 -7.06
CA ILE A 189 -2.06 12.53 -6.06
C ILE A 189 -1.93 14.04 -5.89
N LEU A 190 -3.04 14.76 -6.12
CA LEU A 190 -3.19 16.19 -5.87
C LEU A 190 -4.35 16.41 -4.88
N GLY A 191 -4.04 16.38 -3.58
CA GLY A 191 -5.04 16.51 -2.52
C GLY A 191 -4.50 17.23 -1.29
N THR A 192 -4.84 16.74 -0.09
CA THR A 192 -4.28 17.27 1.17
C THR A 192 -2.75 17.24 1.19
N GLY A 193 -2.14 16.31 0.46
CA GLY A 193 -0.74 16.32 0.09
C GLY A 193 -0.57 16.14 -1.42
N THR A 194 0.67 16.26 -1.88
CA THR A 194 1.07 15.98 -3.25
C THR A 194 2.12 14.89 -3.25
N ASN A 195 1.91 13.85 -4.07
CA ASN A 195 2.88 12.78 -4.27
C ASN A 195 2.77 12.25 -5.70
N ALA A 196 3.85 11.70 -6.23
CA ALA A 196 3.87 11.05 -7.54
C ALA A 196 4.70 9.77 -7.50
N CYS A 197 4.36 8.82 -8.37
CA CYS A 197 5.20 7.68 -8.71
C CYS A 197 5.17 7.46 -10.21
N TYR A 198 6.15 6.71 -10.70
CA TYR A 198 6.31 6.36 -12.10
C TYR A 198 7.07 5.03 -12.20
N ILE A 199 7.16 4.51 -13.42
CA ILE A 199 7.92 3.30 -13.72
C ILE A 199 9.34 3.71 -14.11
N GLU A 200 10.34 3.10 -13.46
CA GLU A 200 11.75 3.34 -13.72
C GLU A 200 12.46 2.03 -14.07
N ASP A 201 13.53 2.16 -14.85
CA ASP A 201 14.46 1.07 -15.14
C ASP A 201 15.23 0.68 -13.87
N LEU A 202 15.20 -0.60 -13.52
CA LEU A 202 15.83 -1.12 -12.31
C LEU A 202 17.32 -0.82 -12.26
N ASP A 203 17.99 -0.79 -13.42
CA ASP A 203 19.42 -0.49 -13.54
C ASP A 203 19.77 0.96 -13.13
N LYS A 204 18.78 1.85 -13.12
CA LYS A 204 18.95 3.25 -12.65
C LYS A 204 18.63 3.43 -11.17
N VAL A 205 18.04 2.43 -10.52
CA VAL A 205 17.68 2.49 -9.10
C VAL A 205 18.86 2.00 -8.28
N GLY A 206 19.85 2.87 -8.05
CA GLY A 206 21.06 2.55 -7.29
C GLY A 206 20.79 2.10 -5.84
N THR A 207 19.62 2.42 -5.28
CA THR A 207 19.18 1.96 -3.95
C THR A 207 18.51 0.58 -3.95
N TRP A 208 18.28 -0.03 -5.12
CA TRP A 208 17.66 -1.36 -5.20
C TRP A 208 18.57 -2.43 -4.60
N ASN A 209 17.96 -3.32 -3.83
CA ASN A 209 18.65 -4.41 -3.13
C ASN A 209 17.90 -5.75 -3.20
N GLY A 210 16.88 -5.85 -4.06
CA GLY A 210 16.17 -7.10 -4.34
C GLY A 210 16.85 -7.92 -5.46
N ASP A 211 16.22 -9.01 -5.88
CA ASP A 211 16.68 -9.76 -7.05
C ASP A 211 16.44 -8.98 -8.36
N HIS A 212 17.06 -9.45 -9.44
CA HIS A 212 16.89 -8.94 -10.81
C HIS A 212 16.20 -9.98 -11.71
N ASP A 213 15.57 -11.00 -11.11
CA ASP A 213 14.85 -12.02 -11.85
C ASP A 213 13.52 -11.45 -12.38
N GLU A 214 12.93 -12.13 -13.37
CA GLU A 214 11.58 -11.78 -13.83
C GLU A 214 10.60 -11.85 -12.64
N PRO A 215 9.73 -10.83 -12.47
CA PRO A 215 8.81 -10.74 -11.34
C PRO A 215 7.69 -11.78 -11.32
#